data_AF-A0A2H9U4N3-F1
#
_entry.id   AF-A0A2H9U4N3-F1
#
_cell.length_a   1.000
_cell.length_b   1.000
_cell.length_c   1.000
_cell.angle_alpha   90.00
_cell.angle_beta   90.00
_cell.angle_gamma   90.00
#
_symmetry.space_group_name_H-M   'P 1'
#
loop_
_entity.id
_entity.type
_entity.pdbx_description
1 polymer ?
#
loop_
_entity_poly.entity_id
_entity_poly.type
_entity_poly.pdbx_seq_one_letter_code
_entity_poly.pdbx_strand_id
1 'polypeptide(L)'
;LLDTSPCVQRLLAGELGKGLRIFEPSAFVLEHLIPYLALTPVDEPVMLHITCSSRRMGLDNTLLAVARACAREVIVPEHIQCCGFAGDKGLMTPELNAAALASLRSQVPSDCRQGVSNSRTCEMGLSNHAGIPYHSILYLVDRAAK
;
A
#
# COMPACT_ATOMS: atom_id res chain seq x y z
N LEU A 1 2.66 -13.37 -9.38
CA LEU A 1 2.55 -12.24 -8.44
C LEU A 1 3.32 -11.06 -9.02
N LEU A 2 2.80 -9.84 -8.94
CA LEU A 2 3.52 -8.61 -9.28
C LEU A 2 3.43 -7.66 -8.10
N ASP A 3 4.54 -7.04 -7.70
CA ASP A 3 4.64 -6.18 -6.52
C ASP A 3 3.99 -4.79 -6.70
N THR A 4 3.80 -4.38 -7.95
CA THR A 4 3.33 -3.05 -8.32
C THR A 4 1.89 -3.12 -8.82
N SER A 5 0.94 -2.66 -8.00
CA SER A 5 -0.51 -2.74 -8.26
C SER A 5 -0.96 -2.19 -9.64
N PRO A 6 -0.42 -1.05 -10.15
CA PRO A 6 -0.70 -0.59 -11.51
C PRO A 6 -0.33 -1.59 -12.62
N CYS A 7 0.72 -2.40 -12.45
CA CYS A 7 1.13 -3.42 -13.44
C CYS A 7 0.11 -4.57 -13.50
N VAL A 8 -0.40 -5.01 -12.34
CA VAL A 8 -1.49 -6.00 -12.27
C VAL A 8 -2.72 -5.47 -12.99
N GLN A 9 -3.13 -4.24 -12.68
CA GLN A 9 -4.27 -3.60 -13.32
C GLN A 9 -4.13 -3.56 -14.85
N ARG A 10 -2.94 -3.20 -15.35
CA ARG A 10 -2.67 -3.13 -16.80
C ARG A 10 -2.77 -4.50 -17.47
N LEU A 11 -2.25 -5.56 -16.84
CA LEU A 11 -2.28 -6.90 -17.42
C LEU A 11 -3.68 -7.51 -17.39
N LEU A 12 -4.44 -7.31 -16.31
CA LEU A 12 -5.82 -7.78 -16.22
C LEU A 12 -6.73 -7.08 -17.24
N ALA A 13 -6.42 -5.85 -17.62
CA ALA A 13 -7.17 -5.08 -18.62
C ALA A 13 -6.74 -5.36 -20.08
N GLY A 14 -5.73 -6.20 -20.33
CA GLY A 14 -5.16 -6.40 -21.67
C GLY A 14 -4.96 -7.87 -22.04
N GLU A 15 -4.68 -8.13 -23.33
CA GLU A 15 -4.50 -9.51 -23.84
C GLU A 15 -3.26 -10.20 -23.26
N LEU A 16 -2.25 -9.46 -22.80
CA LEU A 16 -1.02 -10.02 -22.24
C LEU A 16 -1.26 -10.82 -20.95
N GLY A 17 -2.32 -10.50 -20.19
CA GLY A 17 -2.69 -11.24 -18.98
C GLY A 17 -3.62 -12.43 -19.22
N LYS A 18 -4.05 -12.65 -20.46
CA LYS A 18 -5.09 -13.64 -20.78
C LYS A 18 -4.58 -15.06 -20.52
N GLY A 19 -5.36 -15.83 -19.78
CA GLY A 19 -5.02 -17.21 -19.39
C GLY A 19 -4.04 -17.32 -18.21
N LEU A 20 -3.56 -16.19 -17.66
CA LEU A 20 -2.72 -16.18 -16.46
C LEU A 20 -3.54 -15.80 -15.23
N ARG A 21 -3.32 -16.49 -14.11
CA ARG A 21 -3.84 -16.07 -12.80
C ARG A 21 -2.88 -15.06 -12.19
N ILE A 22 -3.16 -13.78 -12.38
CA ILE A 22 -2.33 -12.67 -11.92
C ILE A 22 -2.82 -12.19 -10.56
N PHE A 23 -1.89 -11.99 -9.64
CA PHE A 23 -2.18 -11.50 -8.30
C PHE A 23 -1.44 -10.21 -8.01
N GLU A 24 -2.16 -9.30 -7.34
CA GLU A 24 -1.61 -8.20 -6.57
C GLU A 24 -1.11 -8.73 -5.20
N PRO A 25 -0.12 -8.09 -4.56
CA PRO A 25 0.51 -8.63 -3.35
C PRO A 25 -0.46 -8.91 -2.21
N SER A 26 -1.40 -8.00 -1.93
CA SER A 26 -2.35 -8.21 -0.84
C SER A 26 -3.32 -9.36 -1.11
N ALA A 27 -3.81 -9.50 -2.35
CA ALA A 27 -4.64 -10.64 -2.74
C ALA A 27 -3.87 -11.97 -2.61
N PHE A 28 -2.62 -12.00 -3.07
CA PHE A 28 -1.79 -13.20 -2.94
C PHE A 28 -1.52 -13.56 -1.48
N VAL A 29 -1.17 -12.59 -0.65
CA VAL A 29 -0.93 -12.79 0.79
C VAL A 29 -2.18 -13.35 1.46
N LEU A 30 -3.33 -12.73 1.22
CA LEU A 30 -4.58 -13.13 1.86
C LEU A 30 -5.01 -14.54 1.45
N GLU A 31 -4.91 -14.89 0.17
CA GLU A 31 -5.35 -16.18 -0.36
C GLU A 31 -4.36 -17.33 -0.09
N HIS A 32 -3.06 -17.07 -0.17
CA HIS A 32 -2.04 -18.12 -0.24
C HIS A 32 -1.04 -18.12 0.89
N LEU A 33 -0.88 -17.03 1.63
CA LEU A 33 0.12 -16.94 2.70
C LEU A 33 -0.51 -16.96 4.09
N ILE A 34 -1.51 -16.10 4.35
CA ILE A 34 -2.17 -16.00 5.66
C ILE A 34 -2.63 -17.36 6.23
N PRO A 35 -3.20 -18.31 5.44
CA PRO A 35 -3.57 -19.62 5.97
C PRO A 35 -2.41 -20.46 6.53
N TYR A 36 -1.17 -20.14 6.16
CA TYR A 36 0.02 -20.90 6.53
C TYR A 36 1.02 -20.10 7.38
N LEU A 37 0.77 -18.81 7.61
CA LEU A 37 1.64 -17.95 8.41
C LEU A 37 1.11 -17.83 9.85
N ALA A 38 2.00 -18.02 10.82
CA ALA A 38 1.74 -17.67 12.20
C ALA A 38 2.03 -16.18 12.42
N LEU A 39 0.99 -15.35 12.31
CA LEU A 39 1.13 -13.89 12.45
C LEU A 39 1.05 -13.45 13.91
N THR A 40 1.99 -12.62 14.32
CA THR A 40 1.96 -11.84 15.56
C THR A 40 1.91 -10.36 15.17
N PRO A 41 0.75 -9.70 15.26
CA PRO A 41 0.62 -8.31 14.86
C PRO A 41 1.60 -7.40 15.59
N VAL A 42 2.18 -6.44 14.87
CA VAL A 42 3.05 -5.43 15.49
C VAL A 42 2.25 -4.55 16.46
N ASP A 43 2.89 -4.17 17.56
CA ASP A 43 2.27 -3.41 18.66
C ASP A 43 2.24 -1.90 18.41
N GLU A 44 2.72 -1.42 17.27
CA GLU A 44 2.75 0.00 16.89
C GLU A 44 1.68 0.35 15.85
N PRO A 45 1.08 1.56 15.86
CA PRO A 45 0.17 1.99 14.82
C PRO A 45 0.87 2.06 13.46
N VAL A 46 0.19 1.58 12.43
CA VAL A 46 0.70 1.59 11.05
C VAL A 46 -0.23 2.41 10.16
N MET A 47 0.33 3.44 9.52
CA MET A 47 -0.41 4.16 8.48
C MET A 47 -0.55 3.28 7.23
N LEU A 48 -1.71 3.24 6.60
CA LEU A 48 -1.96 2.48 5.37
C LEU A 48 -2.42 3.40 4.25
N HIS A 49 -1.64 3.44 3.16
CA HIS A 49 -2.12 3.99 1.90
C HIS A 49 -2.59 2.87 0.98
N ILE A 50 -3.90 2.81 0.76
CA ILE A 50 -4.48 1.99 -0.30
C ILE A 50 -4.26 2.72 -1.62
N THR A 51 -3.59 2.07 -2.58
CA THR A 51 -3.28 2.71 -3.86
C THR A 51 -4.52 2.87 -4.73
N CYS A 52 -4.54 3.92 -5.56
CA CYS A 52 -5.65 4.20 -6.46
C CYS A 52 -5.92 3.06 -7.46
N SER A 53 -4.90 2.30 -7.86
CA SER A 53 -5.06 1.10 -8.70
C SER A 53 -5.73 -0.04 -7.94
N SER A 54 -5.37 -0.27 -6.68
CA SER A 54 -6.03 -1.27 -5.82
C SER A 54 -7.51 -0.96 -5.64
N ARG A 55 -7.85 0.32 -5.41
CA ARG A 55 -9.26 0.75 -5.34
C ARG A 55 -10.02 0.46 -6.62
N ARG A 56 -9.43 0.80 -7.77
CA ARG A 56 -10.03 0.53 -9.09
C ARG A 56 -10.20 -0.96 -9.39
N MET A 57 -9.42 -1.82 -8.74
CA MET A 57 -9.55 -3.28 -8.81
C MET A 57 -10.49 -3.86 -7.74
N GLY A 58 -11.07 -3.03 -6.86
CA GLY A 58 -11.92 -3.47 -5.74
C GLY A 58 -11.16 -4.21 -4.64
N LEU A 59 -9.84 -3.99 -4.53
CA LEU A 59 -8.96 -4.66 -3.56
C LEU A 59 -8.72 -3.83 -2.29
N ASP A 60 -9.55 -2.81 -2.03
CA ASP A 60 -9.45 -1.93 -0.86
C ASP A 60 -9.51 -2.72 0.44
N ASN A 61 -10.54 -3.57 0.55
CA ASN A 61 -10.78 -4.40 1.73
C ASN A 61 -9.73 -5.50 1.86
N THR A 62 -9.22 -6.02 0.74
CA THR A 62 -8.15 -7.03 0.72
C THR A 62 -6.87 -6.48 1.32
N LEU A 63 -6.44 -5.30 0.87
CA LEU A 63 -5.23 -4.66 1.39
C LEU A 63 -5.39 -4.25 2.86
N LEU A 64 -6.55 -3.72 3.23
CA LEU A 64 -6.86 -3.38 4.63
C LEU A 64 -6.88 -4.63 5.53
N ALA A 65 -7.43 -5.75 5.06
CA ALA A 65 -7.46 -7.00 5.80
C ALA A 65 -6.05 -7.54 6.05
N VAL A 66 -5.17 -7.51 5.05
CA VAL A 66 -3.77 -7.90 5.22
C VAL A 66 -3.07 -7.01 6.25
N ALA A 67 -3.23 -5.69 6.16
CA ALA A 67 -2.63 -4.77 7.13
C ALA A 67 -3.12 -5.04 8.56
N ARG A 68 -4.44 -5.26 8.75
CA ARG A 68 -5.04 -5.56 10.06
C ARG A 68 -4.66 -6.93 10.61
N ALA A 69 -4.30 -7.87 9.76
CA ALA A 69 -3.74 -9.15 10.21
C ALA A 69 -2.31 -8.99 10.75
N CYS A 70 -1.59 -7.94 10.36
CA CYS A 70 -0.18 -7.74 10.68
C CYS A 70 0.10 -6.59 11.66
N ALA A 71 -0.87 -5.72 11.97
CA ALA A 71 -0.73 -4.63 12.93
C ALA A 71 -1.99 -4.50 13.80
N ARG A 72 -1.81 -4.19 15.09
CA ARG A 72 -2.95 -4.01 16.02
C ARG A 72 -3.80 -2.81 15.66
N GLU A 73 -3.17 -1.74 15.18
CA GLU A 73 -3.84 -0.52 14.77
C GLU A 73 -3.39 -0.13 13.36
N VAL A 74 -4.38 0.06 12.49
CA VAL A 74 -4.16 0.45 11.09
C VAL A 74 -4.95 1.73 10.83
N ILE A 75 -4.24 2.76 10.38
CA ILE A 75 -4.78 4.10 10.19
C ILE A 75 -4.75 4.43 8.71
N VAL A 76 -5.92 4.60 8.10
CA VAL A 76 -6.02 5.04 6.70
C VAL A 76 -6.23 6.54 6.70
N PRO A 77 -5.30 7.35 6.16
CA PRO A 77 -5.44 8.80 6.17
C PRO A 77 -6.64 9.24 5.33
N GLU A 78 -7.38 10.20 5.87
CA GLU A 78 -8.51 10.84 5.23
C GLU A 78 -8.07 11.71 4.05
N HIS A 79 -8.92 11.79 3.03
CA HIS A 79 -8.74 12.61 1.83
C HIS A 79 -7.51 12.28 0.95
N ILE A 80 -6.76 11.22 1.25
CA ILE A 80 -5.59 10.78 0.46
C ILE A 80 -5.95 9.52 -0.36
N GLN A 81 -6.78 9.72 -1.39
CA GLN A 81 -7.18 8.64 -2.31
C GLN A 81 -6.10 8.35 -3.39
N CYS A 82 -5.26 9.32 -3.69
CA CYS A 82 -4.15 9.21 -4.63
C CYS A 82 -2.92 9.89 -4.02
N CYS A 83 -1.74 9.31 -4.20
CA CYS A 83 -0.49 9.92 -3.74
C CYS A 83 0.03 11.02 -4.68
N GLY A 84 -0.57 11.23 -5.85
CA GLY A 84 -0.12 12.25 -6.82
C GLY A 84 1.14 11.88 -7.62
N PHE A 85 1.68 10.66 -7.47
CA PHE A 85 2.85 10.24 -8.25
C PHE A 85 2.51 9.82 -9.70
N ALA A 86 1.26 9.37 -9.93
CA ALA A 86 0.70 9.07 -11.24
C ALA A 86 1.63 8.23 -12.15
N GLY A 87 2.03 7.05 -11.66
CA GLY A 87 3.07 6.24 -12.31
C GLY A 87 4.44 6.70 -11.83
N ASP A 88 5.17 7.39 -12.69
CA ASP A 88 6.49 7.99 -12.46
C ASP A 88 6.49 9.52 -12.63
N LYS A 89 5.38 10.11 -13.09
CA LYS A 89 5.26 11.55 -13.36
C LYS A 89 5.61 12.42 -12.16
N GLY A 90 5.36 11.94 -10.94
CA GLY A 90 5.75 12.62 -9.69
C GLY A 90 7.25 12.90 -9.58
N LEU A 91 8.11 12.20 -10.32
CA LEU A 91 9.55 12.50 -10.40
C LEU A 91 9.84 13.79 -11.16
N MET A 92 9.02 14.10 -12.16
CA MET A 92 9.20 15.27 -13.04
C MET A 92 8.26 16.43 -12.68
N THR A 93 7.23 16.17 -11.87
CA THR A 93 6.24 17.15 -11.42
C THR A 93 5.96 16.96 -9.92
N PRO A 94 6.94 17.27 -9.05
CA PRO A 94 6.82 17.03 -7.60
C PRO A 94 5.68 17.83 -6.95
N GLU A 95 5.24 18.92 -7.56
CA GLU A 95 4.12 19.75 -7.08
C GLU A 95 2.81 18.96 -7.05
N LEU A 96 2.64 17.97 -7.93
CA LEU A 96 1.47 17.10 -7.95
C LEU A 96 1.43 16.19 -6.71
N ASN A 97 2.58 15.63 -6.32
CA ASN A 97 2.73 14.83 -5.12
C ASN A 97 2.55 15.70 -3.87
N ALA A 98 3.15 16.89 -3.86
CA ALA A 98 3.02 17.83 -2.75
C ALA A 98 1.57 18.29 -2.53
N ALA A 99 0.85 18.62 -3.60
CA ALA A 99 -0.56 18.99 -3.51
C ALA A 99 -1.44 17.84 -3.02
N ALA A 100 -1.23 16.62 -3.54
CA ALA A 100 -2.01 15.44 -3.16
C ALA A 100 -1.78 15.02 -1.70
N LEU A 101 -0.59 15.29 -1.14
CA LEU A 101 -0.19 14.87 0.21
C LEU A 101 -0.09 16.02 1.22
N ALA A 102 -0.61 17.21 0.90
CA ALA A 102 -0.48 18.40 1.72
C ALA A 102 -1.01 18.22 3.16
N SER A 103 -2.08 17.43 3.33
CA SER A 103 -2.68 17.14 4.64
C SER A 103 -2.11 15.89 5.32
N LEU A 104 -1.19 15.16 4.71
CA LEU A 104 -0.74 13.85 5.21
C LEU A 104 -0.04 13.97 6.56
N ARG A 105 0.89 14.93 6.67
CA ARG A 105 1.74 15.08 7.85
C ARG A 105 0.95 15.35 9.13
N SER A 106 -0.11 16.16 9.04
CA SER A 106 -0.97 16.47 10.18
C SER A 106 -1.84 15.30 10.64
N GLN A 107 -1.97 14.26 9.81
CA GLN A 107 -2.76 13.06 10.11
C GLN A 107 -1.90 11.93 10.70
N VAL A 108 -0.58 12.08 10.78
CA VAL A 108 0.32 11.08 11.35
C VAL A 108 0.27 11.20 12.88
N PRO A 109 -0.15 10.16 13.62
CA PRO A 109 -0.11 10.17 15.08
C PRO A 109 1.31 10.31 15.63
N SER A 110 1.44 10.86 16.83
CA SER A 110 2.75 11.12 17.45
C SER A 110 3.54 9.85 17.81
N ASP A 111 2.84 8.74 18.03
CA ASP A 111 3.36 7.41 18.34
C ASP A 111 3.51 6.51 17.10
N CYS A 112 3.03 6.94 15.93
CA CYS A 112 3.19 6.21 14.69
C CYS A 112 4.59 6.45 14.09
N ARG A 113 5.29 5.37 13.74
CA ARG A 113 6.67 5.41 13.23
C ARG A 113 6.83 4.95 11.78
N GLN A 114 5.79 4.41 11.18
CA GLN A 114 5.85 3.85 9.83
C GLN A 114 4.50 3.85 9.13
N GLY A 115 4.54 3.85 7.80
CA GLY A 115 3.40 3.55 6.96
C GLY A 115 3.68 2.40 6.00
N VAL A 116 2.63 1.92 5.34
CA VAL A 116 2.74 0.90 4.29
C VAL A 116 1.86 1.23 3.09
N SER A 117 2.29 0.74 1.93
CA SER A 117 1.60 0.82 0.65
C SER A 117 1.95 -0.40 -0.20
N ASN A 118 1.32 -0.59 -1.35
CA ASN A 118 1.59 -1.68 -2.31
C ASN A 118 2.02 -1.15 -3.69
N SER A 119 2.84 -0.09 -3.68
CA SER A 119 3.43 0.52 -4.87
C SER A 119 4.62 1.37 -4.49
N ARG A 120 5.79 1.07 -5.07
CA ARG A 120 7.06 1.70 -4.73
C ARG A 120 7.05 3.23 -4.85
N THR A 121 6.44 3.76 -5.90
CA THR A 121 6.35 5.21 -6.11
C THR A 121 5.42 5.89 -5.11
N CYS A 122 4.38 5.20 -4.65
CA CYS A 122 3.54 5.70 -3.55
C CYS A 122 4.34 5.70 -2.24
N GLU A 123 5.07 4.64 -1.93
CA GLU A 123 5.93 4.56 -0.74
C GLU A 123 6.93 5.72 -0.69
N MET A 124 7.59 6.03 -1.81
CA MET A 124 8.52 7.15 -1.89
C MET A 124 7.84 8.50 -1.63
N GLY A 125 6.74 8.79 -2.34
CA GLY A 125 6.01 10.06 -2.18
C GLY A 125 5.43 10.23 -0.77
N LEU A 126 4.84 9.17 -0.22
CA LEU A 126 4.29 9.18 1.14
C LEU A 126 5.38 9.39 2.19
N SER A 127 6.53 8.71 2.05
CA SER A 127 7.66 8.89 2.96
C SER A 127 8.14 10.34 2.99
N ASN A 128 8.22 10.98 1.82
CA ASN A 128 8.69 12.36 1.69
C ASN A 128 7.76 13.38 2.36
N HIS A 129 6.45 13.13 2.35
CA HIS A 129 5.44 14.08 2.83
C HIS A 129 4.86 13.76 4.22
N ALA A 130 4.93 12.50 4.68
CA ALA A 130 4.41 12.11 5.99
C ALA A 130 5.37 12.44 7.14
N GLY A 131 6.67 12.50 6.88
CA GLY A 131 7.69 12.60 7.94
C GLY A 131 7.97 11.29 8.67
N ILE A 132 7.44 10.17 8.17
CA ILE A 132 7.73 8.79 8.59
C ILE A 132 7.97 7.93 7.35
N PRO A 133 8.81 6.87 7.42
CA PRO A 133 9.03 5.98 6.28
C PRO A 133 7.77 5.19 5.93
N TYR A 134 7.53 5.03 4.63
CA TYR A 134 6.55 4.09 4.09
C TYR A 134 7.25 2.90 3.44
N HIS A 135 6.76 1.70 3.75
CA HIS A 135 7.30 0.42 3.27
C HIS A 135 6.28 -0.34 2.43
N SER A 136 6.74 -1.42 1.79
CA SER A 136 5.82 -2.36 1.12
C SER A 136 4.92 -3.04 2.14
N ILE A 137 3.68 -3.36 1.76
CA ILE A 137 2.80 -4.23 2.57
C ILE A 137 3.45 -5.58 2.87
N LEU A 138 4.28 -6.11 1.95
CA LEU A 138 4.99 -7.37 2.15
C LEU A 138 6.03 -7.28 3.27
N TYR A 139 6.61 -6.10 3.50
CA TYR A 139 7.52 -5.88 4.63
C TYR A 139 6.79 -5.98 5.96
N LEU A 140 5.55 -5.45 6.05
CA LEU A 140 4.75 -5.59 7.26
C LEU A 140 4.31 -7.04 7.50
N VAL A 141 4.01 -7.79 6.43
CA VAL A 141 3.71 -9.23 6.52
C VAL A 141 4.91 -9.99 7.07
N ASP A 142 6.11 -9.76 6.53
CA ASP A 142 7.36 -10.36 7.00
C ASP A 142 7.63 -10.04 8.48
N ARG A 143 7.48 -8.78 8.87
CA ARG A 143 7.63 -8.35 10.28
C ARG A 143 6.67 -9.02 11.25
N ALA A 144 5.45 -9.31 10.81
CA ALA A 144 4.44 -9.95 11.64
C ALA A 144 4.55 -11.47 11.63
N ALA A 145 5.15 -12.06 10.61
CA ALA A 145 5.35 -13.49 10.50
C ALA A 145 6.50 -13.96 11.41
N LYS A 146 6.35 -15.17 11.97
CA LYS A 146 7.36 -15.87 12.77
C LYS A 146 7.95 -17.04 11.99
#